data_AF-A0A5J5DCJ1-F1
#
_entry.id   AF-A0A5J5DCJ1-F1
#
_cell.length_a   1.000
_cell.length_b   1.000
_cell.length_c   1.000
_cell.angle_alpha   90.00
_cell.angle_beta   90.00
_cell.angle_gamma   90.00
#
_symmetry.space_group_name_H-M   'P 1'
#
loop_
_entity.id
_entity.type
_entity.pdbx_description
1 polymer ?
#
loop_
_entity_poly.entity_id
_entity_poly.type
_entity_poly.pdbx_seq_one_letter_code
_entity_poly.pdbx_strand_id
1 'polypeptide(L)'
;MVESRSCVQREGVYRWFSCLTSAHRADFLCGLLDLCVPIELRFLGSCLEDLARKDYHSLRDAEIKANNPADLSGLTNITDEVVRSKLLVSLALLGSDNREAAGVLYRTLTHIDTVINNYGLALNDGRTEEQFLLLFTMASYHPAFSFHQKQALRQQLSQIHDILQPHYHYHHQSVSLPLASLPPAACSPPNAGAAYLPLSACHPCHTHCTCWHKSLCLV
;
A
#
# COMPACT_ATOMS: atom_id res chain seq x y z
N MET A 1 30.76 4.48 -16.18
CA MET A 1 29.50 4.90 -15.56
C MET A 1 29.43 4.21 -14.20
N VAL A 2 29.61 4.98 -13.12
CA VAL A 2 29.44 4.47 -11.75
C VAL A 2 27.93 4.40 -11.52
N GLU A 3 27.40 3.18 -11.41
CA GLU A 3 26.06 2.97 -10.88
C GLU A 3 26.05 3.46 -9.43
N SER A 4 25.41 4.60 -9.19
CA SER A 4 25.07 5.06 -7.84
C SER A 4 24.09 4.06 -7.23
N ARG A 5 24.62 3.02 -6.59
CA ARG A 5 23.85 2.22 -5.64
C ARG A 5 23.59 3.10 -4.43
N SER A 6 22.41 3.70 -4.39
CA SER A 6 21.92 4.39 -3.19
C SER A 6 21.91 3.39 -2.04
N CYS A 7 22.83 3.53 -1.08
CA CYS A 7 22.86 2.71 0.12
C CYS A 7 21.69 3.13 1.02
N VAL A 8 20.54 2.49 0.81
CA VAL A 8 19.41 2.63 1.73
C VAL A 8 19.70 1.74 2.94
N GLN A 9 19.84 2.35 4.12
CA GLN A 9 20.06 1.60 5.35
C GLN A 9 18.77 0.87 5.75
N ARG A 10 18.83 -0.46 5.82
CA ARG A 10 17.69 -1.34 6.12
C ARG A 10 16.97 -0.94 7.41
N GLU A 11 17.73 -0.64 8.46
CA GLU A 11 17.21 -0.22 9.75
C GLU A 11 16.49 1.14 9.67
N GLY A 12 16.97 2.05 8.81
CA GLY A 12 16.31 3.31 8.51
C GLY A 12 14.95 3.12 7.84
N VAL A 13 14.84 2.16 6.91
CA VAL A 13 13.58 1.83 6.23
C VAL A 13 12.56 1.27 7.22
N TYR A 14 12.95 0.35 8.11
CA TYR A 14 12.02 -0.18 9.10
C TYR A 14 11.52 0.88 10.07
N ARG A 15 12.41 1.78 10.51
CA ARG A 15 12.01 2.90 11.35
C ARG A 15 11.03 3.82 10.62
N TRP A 16 11.33 4.21 9.39
CA TRP A 16 10.43 5.02 8.57
C TRP A 16 9.07 4.34 8.36
N PHE A 17 9.07 3.06 7.97
CA PHE A 17 7.86 2.28 7.75
C PHE A 17 6.99 2.19 9.00
N SER A 18 7.60 2.07 10.19
CA SER A 18 6.87 2.05 11.46
C SER A 18 6.17 3.37 11.80
N CYS A 19 6.61 4.49 11.22
CA CYS A 19 5.99 5.81 11.39
C CYS A 19 4.85 6.08 10.41
N LEU A 20 4.65 5.23 9.38
CA LEU A 20 3.57 5.41 8.42
C LEU A 20 2.21 5.06 9.02
N THR A 21 1.15 5.74 8.56
CA THR A 21 -0.23 5.37 8.90
C THR A 21 -0.61 4.02 8.28
N SER A 22 -1.67 3.38 8.79
CA SER A 22 -2.10 2.06 8.30
C SER A 22 -2.38 2.05 6.79
N ALA A 23 -2.98 3.11 6.25
CA ALA A 23 -3.24 3.26 4.82
C ALA A 23 -1.95 3.26 4.01
N HIS A 24 -0.97 4.10 4.38
CA HIS A 24 0.31 4.19 3.71
C HIS A 24 1.14 2.90 3.82
N ARG A 25 1.07 2.19 4.95
CA ARG A 25 1.73 0.87 5.08
C ARG A 25 1.13 -0.14 4.10
N ALA A 26 -0.19 -0.19 3.98
CA ALA A 26 -0.88 -1.08 3.05
C ALA A 26 -0.53 -0.74 1.58
N ASP A 27 -0.62 0.53 1.21
CA ASP A 27 -0.27 1.03 -0.12
C ASP A 27 1.19 0.69 -0.48
N PHE A 28 2.14 1.00 0.43
CA PHE A 28 3.55 0.71 0.23
C PHE A 28 3.82 -0.79 0.07
N LEU A 29 3.24 -1.64 0.94
CA LEU A 29 3.40 -3.09 0.85
C LEU A 29 2.83 -3.64 -0.46
N CYS A 30 1.65 -3.19 -0.89
CA CYS A 30 1.09 -3.57 -2.19
C CYS A 30 2.00 -3.15 -3.34
N GLY A 31 2.55 -1.93 -3.29
CA GLY A 31 3.53 -1.46 -4.28
C GLY A 31 4.80 -2.30 -4.32
N LEU A 32 5.31 -2.77 -3.18
CA LEU A 32 6.46 -3.69 -3.17
C LEU A 32 6.11 -5.06 -3.77
N LEU A 33 4.93 -5.60 -3.43
CA LEU A 33 4.48 -6.88 -3.96
C LEU A 33 4.30 -6.85 -5.48
N ASP A 34 3.85 -5.72 -6.04
CA ASP A 34 3.74 -5.54 -7.50
C ASP A 34 5.10 -5.57 -8.23
N LEU A 35 6.21 -5.38 -7.51
CA LEU A 35 7.57 -5.47 -8.05
C LEU A 35 8.17 -6.89 -7.95
N CYS A 36 7.56 -7.78 -7.18
CA CYS A 36 8.06 -9.14 -6.98
C CYS A 36 7.76 -10.05 -8.17
N VAL A 37 8.65 -11.04 -8.39
CA VAL A 37 8.40 -12.09 -9.40
C VAL A 37 7.51 -13.21 -8.84
N PRO A 38 6.87 -14.05 -9.69
CA PRO A 38 5.87 -15.03 -9.22
C PRO A 38 6.35 -16.01 -8.13
N ILE A 39 7.62 -16.43 -8.18
CA ILE A 39 8.17 -17.34 -7.16
C ILE A 39 8.36 -16.66 -5.81
N GLU A 40 8.74 -15.37 -5.80
CA GLU A 40 8.86 -14.56 -4.60
C GLU A 40 7.47 -14.32 -3.99
N LEU A 41 6.48 -13.96 -4.81
CA LEU A 41 5.10 -13.81 -4.36
C LEU A 41 4.55 -15.09 -3.71
N ARG A 42 4.86 -16.26 -4.28
CA ARG A 42 4.42 -17.53 -3.71
C ARG A 42 5.09 -17.82 -2.37
N PHE A 43 6.38 -17.52 -2.23
CA PHE A 43 7.08 -17.61 -0.96
C PHE A 43 6.52 -16.65 0.09
N LEU A 44 6.35 -15.36 -0.28
CA LEU A 44 5.78 -14.33 0.60
C LEU A 44 4.35 -14.68 1.03
N GLY A 45 3.55 -15.26 0.14
CA GLY A 45 2.22 -15.78 0.47
C GLY A 45 2.26 -16.80 1.61
N SER A 46 3.18 -17.76 1.57
CA SER A 46 3.35 -18.73 2.67
C SER A 46 3.78 -18.07 3.99
N CYS A 47 4.66 -17.06 3.93
CA CYS A 47 5.04 -16.31 5.12
C CYS A 47 3.86 -15.52 5.71
N LEU A 48 3.07 -14.86 4.87
CA LEU A 48 1.89 -14.11 5.29
C LEU A 48 0.82 -15.02 5.89
N GLU A 49 0.59 -16.19 5.29
CA GLU A 49 -0.35 -17.18 5.80
C GLU A 49 0.06 -17.69 7.19
N ASP A 50 1.35 -17.96 7.40
CA ASP A 50 1.86 -18.38 8.71
C ASP A 50 1.68 -17.31 9.79
N LEU A 51 1.95 -16.04 9.44
CA LEU A 51 1.76 -14.91 10.35
C LEU A 51 0.28 -14.71 10.70
N ALA A 52 -0.61 -14.79 9.70
CA ALA A 52 -2.03 -14.55 9.85
C ALA A 52 -2.79 -15.70 10.54
N ARG A 53 -2.25 -16.93 10.49
CA ARG A 53 -2.90 -18.14 11.05
C ARG A 53 -3.30 -18.01 12.52
N LYS A 54 -2.59 -17.17 13.28
CA LYS A 54 -2.84 -16.94 14.71
C LYS A 54 -4.23 -16.37 14.98
N ASP A 55 -4.77 -15.58 14.06
CA ASP A 55 -6.02 -14.85 14.26
C ASP A 55 -7.24 -15.54 13.62
N TYR A 56 -7.04 -16.66 12.91
CA TYR A 56 -8.08 -17.34 12.12
C TYR A 56 -9.32 -17.68 12.94
N HIS A 57 -9.15 -18.24 14.13
CA HIS A 57 -10.29 -18.61 14.98
C HIS A 57 -11.11 -17.39 15.41
N SER A 58 -10.45 -16.27 15.70
CA SER A 58 -11.12 -15.04 16.15
C SER A 58 -11.84 -14.30 15.01
N LEU A 59 -11.35 -14.43 13.77
CA LEU A 59 -11.88 -13.72 12.61
C LEU A 59 -12.86 -14.54 11.79
N ARG A 60 -13.01 -15.84 12.06
CA ARG A 60 -13.84 -16.76 11.26
C ARG A 60 -15.27 -16.28 11.05
N ASP A 61 -15.95 -15.81 12.10
CA ASP A 61 -17.34 -15.33 11.98
C ASP A 61 -17.43 -14.04 11.16
N ALA A 62 -16.41 -13.18 11.26
CA ALA A 62 -16.34 -11.96 10.47
C ALA A 62 -16.04 -12.27 9.00
N GLU A 63 -15.20 -13.27 8.71
CA GLU A 63 -14.90 -13.74 7.37
C GLU A 63 -16.13 -14.34 6.68
N ILE A 64 -16.92 -15.15 7.40
CA ILE A 64 -18.18 -15.70 6.88
C ILE A 64 -19.11 -14.56 6.44
N LYS A 65 -19.28 -13.54 7.29
CA LYS A 65 -20.11 -12.37 6.98
C LYS A 65 -19.53 -11.53 5.84
N ALA A 66 -18.21 -11.37 5.79
CA ALA A 66 -17.51 -10.63 4.73
C ALA A 66 -17.71 -11.26 3.34
N ASN A 67 -17.98 -12.56 3.28
CA ASN A 67 -18.18 -13.30 2.05
C ASN A 67 -19.66 -13.57 1.73
N ASN A 68 -20.59 -13.03 2.53
CA ASN A 68 -22.02 -13.14 2.31
C ASN A 68 -22.63 -11.78 1.86
N PRO A 69 -23.06 -11.64 0.59
CA PRO A 69 -23.65 -10.40 0.07
C PRO A 69 -24.84 -9.88 0.87
N ALA A 70 -25.64 -10.79 1.46
CA ALA A 70 -26.81 -10.40 2.25
C ALA A 70 -26.41 -9.68 3.54
N ASP A 71 -25.39 -10.19 4.24
CA ASP A 71 -24.87 -9.56 5.47
C ASP A 71 -24.20 -8.21 5.19
N LEU A 72 -23.53 -8.09 4.04
CA LEU A 72 -22.91 -6.85 3.58
C LEU A 72 -23.93 -5.78 3.19
N SER A 73 -25.09 -6.17 2.68
CA SER A 73 -26.11 -5.22 2.21
C SER A 73 -26.65 -4.30 3.33
N GLY A 74 -26.51 -4.70 4.59
CA GLY A 74 -26.85 -3.88 5.75
C GLY A 74 -25.83 -2.79 6.10
N LEU A 75 -24.63 -2.81 5.49
CA LEU A 75 -23.57 -1.83 5.75
C LEU A 75 -23.68 -0.66 4.77
N THR A 76 -24.64 0.24 4.99
CA THR A 76 -24.95 1.33 4.05
C THR A 76 -24.40 2.68 4.47
N ASN A 77 -24.42 3.00 5.77
CA ASN A 77 -24.00 4.32 6.26
C ASN A 77 -22.50 4.35 6.62
N ILE A 78 -21.66 4.73 5.67
CA ILE A 78 -20.20 4.78 5.86
C ILE A 78 -19.72 5.86 6.85
N THR A 79 -20.57 6.85 7.18
CA THR A 79 -20.22 7.87 8.18
C THR A 79 -20.31 7.34 9.60
N ASP A 80 -21.09 6.28 9.83
CA ASP A 80 -21.18 5.59 11.11
C ASP A 80 -19.88 4.82 11.42
N GLU A 81 -19.29 5.06 12.59
CA GLU A 81 -18.00 4.47 12.98
C GLU A 81 -18.05 2.94 13.08
N VAL A 82 -19.18 2.38 13.53
CA VAL A 82 -19.35 0.94 13.67
C VAL A 82 -19.49 0.28 12.30
N VAL A 83 -20.27 0.87 11.41
CA VAL A 83 -20.41 0.40 10.02
C VAL A 83 -19.06 0.49 9.30
N ARG A 84 -18.33 1.60 9.45
CA ARG A 84 -17.01 1.78 8.84
C ARG A 84 -15.98 0.76 9.33
N SER A 85 -15.96 0.50 10.63
CA SER A 85 -15.11 -0.54 11.22
C SER A 85 -15.45 -1.92 10.67
N LYS A 86 -16.73 -2.24 10.51
CA LYS A 86 -17.18 -3.49 9.87
C LYS A 86 -16.77 -3.56 8.41
N LEU A 87 -16.89 -2.48 7.64
CA LEU A 87 -16.47 -2.44 6.23
C LEU A 87 -14.97 -2.68 6.08
N LEU A 88 -14.13 -2.12 6.95
CA LEU A 88 -12.69 -2.38 6.98
C LEU A 88 -12.40 -3.87 7.21
N VAL A 89 -13.02 -4.47 8.21
CA VAL A 89 -12.88 -5.90 8.51
C VAL A 89 -13.40 -6.75 7.33
N SER A 90 -14.54 -6.39 6.75
CA SER A 90 -15.09 -7.09 5.60
C SER A 90 -14.17 -7.02 4.38
N LEU A 91 -13.55 -5.88 4.09
CA LEU A 91 -12.56 -5.78 3.00
C LEU A 91 -11.29 -6.59 3.29
N ALA A 92 -10.85 -6.68 4.55
CA ALA A 92 -9.68 -7.46 4.93
C ALA A 92 -9.89 -8.98 4.76
N LEU A 93 -11.12 -9.44 4.97
CA LEU A 93 -11.49 -10.86 5.00
C LEU A 93 -12.27 -11.31 3.76
N LEU A 94 -12.45 -10.43 2.79
CA LEU A 94 -13.15 -10.75 1.54
C LEU A 94 -12.31 -11.72 0.70
N GLY A 95 -12.94 -12.80 0.24
CA GLY A 95 -12.32 -13.77 -0.66
C GLY A 95 -11.89 -13.12 -1.96
N SER A 96 -10.69 -13.47 -2.44
CA SER A 96 -10.06 -12.81 -3.60
C SER A 96 -10.84 -12.92 -4.92
N ASP A 97 -11.72 -13.90 -5.02
CA ASP A 97 -12.54 -14.24 -6.18
C ASP A 97 -14.04 -13.96 -5.97
N ASN A 98 -14.44 -13.50 -4.78
CA ASN A 98 -15.84 -13.24 -4.44
C ASN A 98 -16.34 -11.92 -5.02
N ARG A 99 -16.60 -11.93 -6.34
CA ARG A 99 -17.05 -10.75 -7.11
C ARG A 99 -18.41 -10.24 -6.67
N GLU A 100 -19.28 -11.10 -6.16
CA GLU A 100 -20.64 -10.73 -5.75
C GLU A 100 -20.61 -9.87 -4.48
N ALA A 101 -19.93 -10.35 -3.43
CA ALA A 101 -19.72 -9.60 -2.19
C ALA A 101 -18.91 -8.31 -2.45
N ALA A 102 -17.87 -8.39 -3.28
CA ALA A 102 -17.13 -7.20 -3.73
C ALA A 102 -18.05 -6.17 -4.42
N GLY A 103 -19.01 -6.63 -5.22
CA GLY A 103 -19.99 -5.76 -5.88
C GLY A 103 -20.86 -4.99 -4.89
N VAL A 104 -21.29 -5.62 -3.79
CA VAL A 104 -22.05 -4.96 -2.72
C VAL A 104 -21.19 -3.89 -2.05
N LEU A 105 -19.97 -4.25 -1.63
CA LEU A 105 -19.02 -3.32 -1.01
C LEU A 105 -18.71 -2.14 -1.94
N TYR A 106 -18.48 -2.41 -3.23
CA TYR A 106 -18.22 -1.36 -4.22
C TYR A 106 -19.34 -0.34 -4.28
N ARG A 107 -20.61 -0.79 -4.33
CA ARG A 107 -21.77 0.11 -4.37
C ARG A 107 -21.88 0.94 -3.11
N THR A 108 -21.63 0.34 -1.93
CA THR A 108 -21.57 1.08 -0.66
C THR A 108 -20.48 2.17 -0.70
N LEU A 109 -19.29 1.83 -1.19
CA LEU A 109 -18.14 2.76 -1.23
C LEU A 109 -18.29 3.85 -2.30
N THR A 110 -19.05 3.60 -3.37
CA THR A 110 -19.18 4.50 -4.54
C THR A 110 -20.55 5.18 -4.65
N HIS A 111 -21.34 5.18 -3.58
CA HIS A 111 -22.55 5.98 -3.54
C HIS A 111 -22.17 7.48 -3.42
N ILE A 112 -21.95 8.12 -4.58
CA ILE A 112 -21.23 9.40 -4.78
C ILE A 112 -21.82 10.60 -4.04
N ASP A 113 -23.15 10.69 -3.85
CA ASP A 113 -23.76 11.87 -3.22
C ASP A 113 -23.48 12.01 -1.72
N THR A 114 -23.18 10.90 -1.02
CA THR A 114 -22.91 10.88 0.42
C THR A 114 -21.43 10.91 0.74
N VAL A 115 -20.60 10.32 -0.11
CA VAL A 115 -19.15 10.19 0.06
C VAL A 115 -18.50 11.58 0.02
N ILE A 116 -18.61 12.32 -1.08
CA ILE A 116 -17.92 13.62 -1.26
C ILE A 116 -18.52 14.73 -0.38
N ASN A 117 -19.86 14.82 -0.28
CA ASN A 117 -20.51 15.86 0.52
C ASN A 117 -20.35 15.66 2.04
N ASN A 118 -20.20 14.41 2.53
CA ASN A 118 -19.95 14.16 3.94
C ASN A 118 -18.47 14.14 4.31
N TYR A 119 -17.53 13.96 3.39
CA TYR A 119 -16.10 14.03 3.74
C TYR A 119 -15.72 15.36 4.37
N GLY A 120 -16.23 16.48 3.86
CA GLY A 120 -16.02 17.78 4.49
C GLY A 120 -16.63 17.94 5.89
N LEU A 121 -17.69 17.18 6.23
CA LEU A 121 -18.41 17.26 7.52
C LEU A 121 -18.03 16.17 8.54
N ALA A 122 -17.53 15.01 8.07
CA ALA A 122 -17.22 13.84 8.89
C ALA A 122 -15.72 13.65 9.13
N LEU A 123 -14.84 14.26 8.33
CA LEU A 123 -13.38 14.21 8.50
C LEU A 123 -12.85 15.25 9.51
N ASN A 124 -13.65 15.59 10.53
CA ASN A 124 -13.27 16.55 11.57
C ASN A 124 -12.39 15.92 12.68
N ASP A 125 -12.29 14.59 12.73
CA ASP A 125 -11.38 13.85 13.62
C ASP A 125 -10.40 13.04 12.76
N GLY A 126 -9.10 13.19 12.99
CA GLY A 126 -8.03 12.52 12.25
C GLY A 126 -8.14 10.98 12.26
N ARG A 127 -8.83 10.40 13.26
CA ARG A 127 -9.13 8.96 13.25
C ARG A 127 -10.10 8.53 12.15
N THR A 128 -11.07 9.38 11.82
CA THR A 128 -12.06 9.10 10.78
C THR A 128 -11.39 9.18 9.40
N GLU A 129 -10.54 10.17 9.20
CA GLU A 129 -9.64 10.28 8.04
C GLU A 129 -8.84 9.01 7.79
N GLU A 130 -8.08 8.54 8.79
CA GLU A 130 -7.23 7.37 8.60
C GLU A 130 -8.02 6.12 8.22
N GLN A 131 -9.22 5.94 8.79
CA GLN A 131 -10.09 4.82 8.45
C GLN A 131 -10.59 4.91 7.00
N PHE A 132 -10.99 6.10 6.53
CA PHE A 132 -11.42 6.29 5.14
C PHE A 132 -10.27 6.06 4.17
N LEU A 133 -9.08 6.62 4.44
CA LEU A 133 -7.90 6.39 3.64
C LEU A 133 -7.58 4.89 3.53
N LEU A 134 -7.58 4.19 4.66
CA LEU A 134 -7.32 2.75 4.66
C LEU A 134 -8.37 1.97 3.87
N LEU A 135 -9.65 2.30 4.05
CA LEU A 135 -10.78 1.64 3.39
C LEU A 135 -10.66 1.74 1.86
N PHE A 136 -10.44 2.94 1.34
CA PHE A 136 -10.30 3.17 -0.10
C PHE A 136 -8.98 2.61 -0.64
N THR A 137 -7.89 2.68 0.14
CA THR A 137 -6.62 2.04 -0.22
C THR A 137 -6.81 0.53 -0.41
N MET A 138 -7.34 -0.16 0.61
CA MET A 138 -7.58 -1.61 0.54
C MET A 138 -8.51 -1.97 -0.62
N ALA A 139 -9.63 -1.27 -0.78
CA ALA A 139 -10.57 -1.54 -1.86
C ALA A 139 -9.94 -1.35 -3.25
N SER A 140 -9.05 -0.36 -3.41
CA SER A 140 -8.37 -0.08 -4.68
C SER A 140 -7.36 -1.15 -5.11
N TYR A 141 -6.77 -1.88 -4.16
CA TYR A 141 -5.85 -2.99 -4.43
C TYR A 141 -6.55 -4.36 -4.44
N HIS A 142 -7.67 -4.51 -3.73
CA HIS A 142 -8.25 -5.81 -3.42
C HIS A 142 -8.65 -6.62 -4.68
N PRO A 143 -8.17 -7.87 -4.85
CA PRO A 143 -8.29 -8.66 -6.09
C PRO A 143 -9.73 -8.93 -6.54
N ALA A 144 -10.68 -9.01 -5.61
CA ALA A 144 -12.10 -9.25 -5.92
C ALA A 144 -12.80 -8.08 -6.63
N PHE A 145 -12.21 -6.87 -6.65
CA PHE A 145 -12.74 -5.79 -7.49
C PHE A 145 -12.25 -5.90 -8.93
N SER A 146 -13.10 -5.54 -9.89
CA SER A 146 -12.71 -5.46 -11.29
C SER A 146 -11.74 -4.30 -11.51
N PHE A 147 -11.03 -4.31 -12.63
CA PHE A 147 -10.14 -3.20 -12.99
C PHE A 147 -10.85 -1.84 -12.95
N HIS A 148 -12.06 -1.77 -13.53
CA HIS A 148 -12.86 -0.55 -13.55
C HIS A 148 -13.26 -0.09 -12.15
N GLN A 149 -13.68 -1.02 -11.28
CA GLN A 149 -14.01 -0.71 -9.89
C GLN A 149 -12.81 -0.16 -9.13
N LYS A 150 -11.64 -0.80 -9.28
CA LYS A 150 -10.38 -0.34 -8.70
C LYS A 150 -10.02 1.07 -9.17
N GLN A 151 -10.15 1.34 -10.46
CA GLN A 151 -9.85 2.66 -11.03
C GLN A 151 -10.74 3.76 -10.44
N ALA A 152 -12.05 3.52 -10.35
CA ALA A 152 -12.98 4.46 -9.73
C ALA A 152 -12.64 4.70 -8.25
N LEU A 153 -12.34 3.64 -7.49
CA LEU A 153 -11.93 3.76 -6.08
C LEU A 153 -10.62 4.54 -5.91
N ARG A 154 -9.64 4.39 -6.82
CA ARG A 154 -8.41 5.19 -6.81
C ARG A 154 -8.68 6.68 -7.07
N GLN A 155 -9.60 6.99 -7.98
CA GLN A 155 -10.01 8.38 -8.22
C GLN A 155 -10.72 8.99 -7.01
N GLN A 156 -11.48 8.21 -6.26
CA GLN A 156 -12.07 8.66 -5.00
C GLN A 156 -11.00 8.84 -3.92
N LEU A 157 -10.04 7.93 -3.81
CA LEU A 157 -8.92 8.04 -2.87
C LEU A 157 -8.09 9.31 -3.12
N SER A 158 -7.82 9.67 -4.37
CA SER A 158 -7.09 10.91 -4.69
C SER A 158 -7.87 12.16 -4.26
N GLN A 159 -9.18 12.19 -4.48
CA GLN A 159 -10.02 13.30 -4.01
C GLN A 159 -10.03 13.41 -2.48
N ILE A 160 -10.08 12.27 -1.78
CA ILE A 160 -9.99 12.25 -0.31
C ILE A 160 -8.63 12.81 0.14
N HIS A 161 -7.52 12.42 -0.48
CA HIS A 161 -6.21 13.01 -0.20
C HIS A 161 -6.17 14.53 -0.45
N ASP A 162 -6.76 15.00 -1.55
CA ASP A 162 -6.78 16.44 -1.88
C ASP A 162 -7.58 17.26 -0.84
N ILE A 163 -8.67 16.71 -0.32
CA ILE A 163 -9.49 17.33 0.74
C ILE A 163 -8.72 17.37 2.07
N LEU A 164 -7.98 16.30 2.37
CA LEU A 164 -7.21 16.12 3.61
C LEU A 164 -5.86 16.80 3.61
N GLN A 165 -5.42 17.34 2.46
CA GLN A 165 -4.31 18.26 2.37
C GLN A 165 -4.84 19.71 2.40
N PRO A 166 -5.19 20.28 3.58
CA PRO A 166 -5.43 21.71 3.64
C PRO A 166 -4.12 22.42 3.28
N HIS A 167 -4.09 23.07 2.12
CA HIS A 167 -3.16 24.13 1.72
C HIS A 167 -1.74 24.09 2.36
N TYR A 168 -0.83 23.28 1.82
CA TYR A 168 0.61 23.66 1.80
C TYR A 168 0.94 24.54 0.58
N HIS A 169 0.00 25.41 0.16
CA HIS A 169 0.22 26.32 -0.97
C HIS A 169 0.16 27.81 -0.64
N TYR A 170 0.42 28.21 0.60
CA TYR A 170 0.79 29.58 0.92
C TYR A 170 2.02 29.64 1.84
N HIS A 171 2.99 30.47 1.42
CA HIS A 171 4.30 30.74 2.01
C HIS A 171 5.44 29.73 1.78
N HIS A 172 5.81 29.51 0.50
CA HIS A 172 7.25 29.56 0.19
C HIS A 172 7.65 31.03 0.01
N GLN A 173 7.74 31.74 1.13
CA GLN A 173 8.48 33.00 1.14
C GLN A 173 9.94 32.64 0.90
N SER A 174 10.51 33.24 -0.12
CA SER A 174 11.94 33.22 -0.43
C SER A 174 12.74 33.72 0.78
N VAL A 175 13.10 32.82 1.68
CA VAL A 175 14.18 33.08 2.64
C VAL A 175 15.48 32.79 1.89
N SER A 176 16.02 33.84 1.30
CA SER A 176 17.41 33.90 0.83
C SER A 176 18.34 33.42 1.96
N LEU A 177 19.05 32.31 1.74
CA LEU A 177 20.11 31.84 2.62
C LEU A 177 21.21 32.91 2.72
N PRO A 178 21.70 33.25 3.92
CA PRO A 178 22.93 34.02 4.04
C PRO A 178 24.10 33.11 3.63
N LEU A 179 24.87 33.58 2.64
CA LEU A 179 26.14 32.99 2.22
C LEU A 179 27.13 33.07 3.39
N ALA A 180 27.23 32.00 4.18
CA ALA A 180 28.30 31.84 5.15
C ALA A 180 29.56 31.35 4.43
N SER A 181 30.54 32.25 4.38
CA SER A 181 31.90 32.11 3.86
C SER A 181 32.66 30.89 4.41
N LEU A 182 33.17 30.05 3.50
CA LEU A 182 34.19 29.03 3.78
C LEU A 182 35.54 29.70 4.16
N PRO A 183 36.31 29.14 5.10
CA PRO A 183 37.75 29.38 5.20
C PRO A 183 38.55 28.33 4.40
N PRO A 184 39.73 28.68 3.84
CA PRO A 184 40.57 27.77 3.07
C PRO A 184 41.69 27.17 3.93
N ALA A 185 41.95 25.86 3.79
CA ALA A 185 43.26 25.19 3.93
C ALA A 185 43.02 23.67 3.85
N ALA A 186 43.38 22.99 2.76
CA ALA A 186 44.70 22.41 2.51
C ALA A 186 45.10 21.35 3.55
N CYS A 187 45.06 20.07 3.16
CA CYS A 187 46.06 19.05 3.50
C CYS A 187 45.87 17.80 2.64
N SER A 188 46.96 17.39 2.00
CA SER A 188 47.16 16.38 0.96
C SER A 188 46.87 14.92 1.39
N PRO A 189 46.80 13.96 0.46
CA PRO A 189 46.58 12.55 0.78
C PRO A 189 47.91 11.82 1.09
N PRO A 190 47.89 10.70 1.84
CA PRO A 190 48.90 9.68 1.70
C PRO A 190 48.39 8.50 0.86
N ASN A 191 49.33 7.98 0.10
CA ASN A 191 49.24 6.91 -0.88
C ASN A 191 49.53 5.55 -0.22
N ALA A 192 49.08 4.49 -0.92
CA ALA A 192 49.60 3.13 -0.95
C ALA A 192 49.42 2.20 0.27
N GLY A 193 48.96 0.97 -0.03
CA GLY A 193 49.25 -0.19 0.82
C GLY A 193 48.29 -1.37 0.68
N ALA A 194 48.51 -2.19 -0.35
CA ALA A 194 48.37 -3.66 -0.38
C ALA A 194 47.20 -4.36 0.35
N ALA A 195 46.43 -5.16 -0.39
CA ALA A 195 46.54 -6.64 -0.36
C ALA A 195 45.25 -7.32 -0.86
N TYR A 196 45.43 -8.06 -1.94
CA TYR A 196 44.76 -9.29 -2.38
C TYR A 196 43.70 -9.92 -1.46
N LEU A 197 42.53 -10.27 -2.02
CA LEU A 197 42.17 -11.64 -2.44
C LEU A 197 40.75 -11.68 -3.09
N PRO A 198 40.45 -12.68 -3.95
CA PRO A 198 39.46 -12.58 -5.03
C PRO A 198 38.08 -13.12 -4.66
N LEU A 199 37.03 -12.50 -5.20
CA LEU A 199 35.71 -13.13 -5.31
C LEU A 199 35.75 -14.22 -6.37
N SER A 200 35.49 -15.45 -5.95
CA SER A 200 35.26 -16.61 -6.83
C SER A 200 34.13 -16.33 -7.82
N ALA A 201 34.41 -16.70 -9.07
CA ALA A 201 33.46 -16.76 -10.16
C ALA A 201 32.35 -17.78 -9.89
N CYS A 202 31.10 -17.37 -10.00
CA CYS A 202 30.00 -18.28 -10.30
C CYS A 202 29.58 -18.05 -11.75
N HIS A 203 30.00 -18.97 -12.62
CA HIS A 203 29.45 -19.11 -13.97
C HIS A 203 28.03 -19.71 -13.92
N PRO A 204 27.21 -19.45 -14.95
CA PRO A 204 25.78 -19.75 -14.95
C PRO A 204 25.52 -21.19 -15.38
N CYS A 205 24.59 -21.87 -14.70
CA CYS A 205 24.00 -23.10 -15.21
C CYS A 205 22.53 -22.85 -15.58
N HIS A 206 22.29 -22.81 -16.88
CA HIS A 206 20.99 -23.05 -17.48
C HIS A 206 20.50 -24.45 -17.11
N THR A 207 19.20 -24.61 -16.83
CA THR A 207 18.26 -25.34 -17.70
C THR A 207 16.91 -25.60 -17.00
N HIS A 208 15.85 -25.53 -17.81
CA HIS A 208 14.45 -25.93 -17.59
C HIS A 208 13.48 -24.99 -16.85
N CYS A 209 13.04 -24.03 -17.64
CA CYS A 209 11.80 -23.26 -17.53
C CYS A 209 10.60 -24.10 -18.01
N THR A 210 9.52 -24.16 -17.22
CA THR A 210 8.16 -24.51 -17.68
C THR A 210 7.12 -23.62 -16.99
N CYS A 211 6.70 -22.61 -17.76
CA CYS A 211 5.36 -22.04 -17.92
C CYS A 211 4.34 -22.17 -16.77
N TRP A 212 3.93 -21.01 -16.22
CA TRP A 212 2.51 -20.72 -16.00
C TRP A 212 2.15 -19.42 -16.73
N HIS A 213 1.61 -19.60 -17.93
CA HIS A 213 1.04 -18.58 -18.82
C HIS A 213 -0.31 -18.13 -18.25
N LYS A 214 -0.53 -16.83 -18.06
CA LYS A 214 -1.37 -15.98 -18.93
C LYS A 214 -2.65 -16.65 -19.42
N SER A 215 -3.78 -16.27 -18.82
CA SER A 215 -5.09 -16.28 -19.48
C SER A 215 -5.56 -14.84 -19.66
N LEU A 216 -5.24 -14.26 -20.82
CA LEU A 216 -6.01 -13.18 -21.44
C LEU A 216 -5.83 -13.24 -22.97
N CYS A 217 -6.99 -13.22 -23.64
CA CYS A 217 -7.27 -12.95 -25.06
C CYS A 217 -7.40 -14.11 -26.08
N LEU A 218 -8.60 -14.11 -26.71
CA LEU A 218 -9.06 -14.70 -27.99
C LEU A 218 -9.32 -16.21 -27.93
N VAL A 219 -10.53 -16.75 -28.14
CA VAL A 219 -11.69 -16.42 -29.01
C VAL A 219 -13.00 -16.72 -28.27
#